data_AF-A0A355PIC4-F1
#
_entry.id   AF-A0A355PIC4-F1
#
_cell.length_a   1.000
_cell.length_b   1.000
_cell.length_c   1.000
_cell.angle_alpha   90.00
_cell.angle_beta   90.00
_cell.angle_gamma   90.00
#
_symmetry.space_group_name_H-M   'P 1'
#
loop_
_entity.id
_entity.type
_entity.pdbx_description
1 polymer ?
#
loop_
_entity_poly.entity_id
_entity_poly.type
_entity_poly.pdbx_seq_one_letter_code
_entity_poly.pdbx_strand_id
1 'polypeptide(L)'
;DKLPFPEAVEQLAGRLGLDVPREGADDPRAQQREKKRKEGVNLLEVAASFYRERLKMQEGQSAQRYLQGRGLSPEVIDTYGIGYAPGGWEALKQHLSAKGIGEPVQVEYGLLIHREDTGRTYDRFRDRVMFPIRDLRGRTLGFGGRVMGDEQPKYLNSPETPVFHKGRELYGLYEARQASSKLEQLVMVEGYMDVVALAQFGIHNAVATLGTATTEDHLSRLFRLVSRVVFCFDGDRAGRQAASRALETALPQMIDGREARFLFLPEGDDPDSLVRREGREAFEDRVTCAMPLSEFLFEQAAQGRDLNTVEGRERFATQVLEALNKVPEGMLKSLLLESLAKRSGLAQSQLQALLDKRTADAAAKALPQWGPVEEPAAEMVPEQALPRSAARGRRQGARLQTLSTVSRIVQLLLHEPRLVASLPESLDWLPENSEEAPLCRALIELLRAGRYRSPQVVLAHFQGSHEGQILAELAQRELLIPKSTREAELSGLVEHLVEKQRKRSPQEEYDALLALERSGQKLDKAQRQRLASLMMELIQRT
;
A
#
# COMPACT_ATOMS: atom_id res chain seq x y z
N ASP A 1 -20.83 24.75 8.95
CA ASP A 1 -21.43 23.53 8.36
C ASP A 1 -20.49 22.88 7.36
N LYS A 2 -19.48 22.14 7.83
CA LYS A 2 -18.39 21.59 7.01
C LYS A 2 -18.06 20.13 7.32
N LEU A 3 -19.02 19.34 7.79
CA LEU A 3 -18.84 17.93 8.14
C LEU A 3 -19.85 17.05 7.38
N PRO A 4 -19.46 15.85 6.90
CA PRO A 4 -20.40 14.84 6.42
C PRO A 4 -21.47 14.54 7.47
N PHE A 5 -22.69 14.18 7.07
CA PHE A 5 -23.83 14.05 8.00
C PHE A 5 -23.53 13.28 9.31
N PRO A 6 -22.92 12.07 9.31
CA PRO A 6 -22.59 11.37 10.55
C PRO A 6 -21.60 12.14 11.44
N GLU A 7 -20.65 12.85 10.83
CA GLU A 7 -19.66 13.65 11.55
C GLU A 7 -20.26 14.96 12.09
N ALA A 8 -21.22 15.56 11.37
CA ALA A 8 -21.97 16.72 11.84
C ALA A 8 -22.85 16.38 13.04
N VAL A 9 -23.53 15.22 13.01
CA VAL A 9 -24.29 14.70 14.15
C VAL A 9 -23.36 14.44 15.34
N GLU A 10 -22.20 13.81 15.14
CA GLU A 10 -21.22 13.60 16.22
C GLU A 10 -20.63 14.90 16.78
N GLN A 11 -20.38 15.92 15.95
CA GLN A 11 -19.90 17.22 16.44
C GLN A 11 -20.99 17.95 17.25
N LEU A 12 -22.25 17.92 16.80
CA LEU A 12 -23.36 18.55 17.49
C LEU A 12 -23.67 17.84 18.81
N ALA A 13 -23.74 16.50 18.80
CA ALA A 13 -23.93 15.69 19.99
C ALA A 13 -22.82 15.94 21.01
N GLY A 14 -21.54 15.96 20.57
CA GLY A 14 -20.41 16.28 21.44
C GLY A 14 -20.47 17.68 22.06
N ARG A 15 -21.02 18.69 21.37
CA ARG A 15 -21.28 20.03 21.94
C ARG A 15 -22.38 20.03 23.00
N LEU A 16 -23.32 19.09 22.92
CA LEU A 16 -24.45 18.94 23.84
C LEU A 16 -24.18 17.91 24.96
N GLY A 17 -22.99 17.31 25.00
CA GLY A 17 -22.66 16.24 25.95
C GLY A 17 -23.39 14.92 25.69
N LEU A 18 -23.89 14.72 24.47
CA LEU A 18 -24.62 13.53 24.03
C LEU A 18 -23.69 12.60 23.24
N ASP A 19 -23.78 11.30 23.48
CA ASP A 19 -23.15 10.29 22.63
C ASP A 19 -24.06 9.91 21.46
N VAL A 20 -23.49 9.73 20.27
CA VAL A 20 -24.22 9.23 19.10
C VAL A 20 -24.16 7.70 19.09
N PRO A 21 -25.30 6.99 19.19
CA PRO A 21 -25.30 5.54 19.07
C PRO A 21 -24.85 5.13 17.66
N ARG A 22 -23.86 4.23 17.59
CA ARG A 22 -23.40 3.59 16.35
C ARG A 22 -23.84 2.12 16.35
N GLU A 23 -24.01 1.53 15.17
CA GLU A 23 -24.19 0.07 15.07
C GLU A 23 -23.00 -0.65 15.72
N GLY A 24 -23.29 -1.58 16.64
CA GLY A 24 -22.28 -2.24 17.45
C GLY A 24 -21.69 -1.40 18.60
N ALA A 25 -22.35 -0.31 19.04
CA ALA A 25 -21.91 0.44 20.23
C ALA A 25 -21.84 -0.43 21.51
N ASP A 26 -22.63 -1.51 21.59
CA ASP A 26 -22.62 -2.48 22.69
C ASP A 26 -21.54 -3.57 22.55
N ASP A 27 -20.78 -3.63 21.44
CA ASP A 27 -19.61 -4.53 21.32
C ASP A 27 -18.47 -3.98 22.20
N PRO A 28 -18.02 -4.70 23.26
CA PRO A 28 -16.92 -4.26 24.10
C PRO A 28 -15.62 -4.01 23.32
N ARG A 29 -15.42 -4.70 22.17
CA ARG A 29 -14.27 -4.46 21.29
C ARG A 29 -14.41 -3.14 20.53
N ALA A 30 -15.62 -2.75 20.12
CA ALA A 30 -15.88 -1.46 19.48
C ALA A 30 -15.63 -0.30 20.46
N GLN A 31 -16.13 -0.42 21.69
CA GLN A 31 -15.87 0.55 22.76
C GLN A 31 -14.37 0.68 23.05
N GLN A 32 -13.64 -0.45 23.12
CA GLN A 32 -12.18 -0.43 23.34
C GLN A 32 -11.42 0.22 22.18
N ARG A 33 -11.82 -0.02 20.92
CA ARG A 33 -11.25 0.65 19.73
C ARG A 33 -11.47 2.16 19.77
N GLU A 34 -12.69 2.63 20.06
CA GLU A 34 -13.00 4.06 20.15
C GLU A 34 -12.29 4.73 21.34
N LYS A 35 -12.17 4.05 22.49
CA LYS A 35 -11.37 4.55 23.63
C LYS A 35 -9.91 4.75 23.25
N LYS A 36 -9.26 3.75 22.64
CA LYS A 36 -7.88 3.88 22.12
C LYS A 36 -7.76 5.05 21.14
N ARG A 37 -8.68 5.15 20.17
CA ARG A 37 -8.71 6.26 19.21
C ARG A 37 -8.78 7.63 19.89
N LYS A 38 -9.66 7.82 20.88
CA LYS A 38 -9.78 9.09 21.63
C LYS A 38 -8.49 9.40 22.40
N GLU A 39 -7.88 8.40 23.05
CA GLU A 39 -6.60 8.52 23.75
C GLU A 39 -5.45 8.93 22.80
N GLY A 40 -5.32 8.24 21.66
CA GLY A 40 -4.30 8.53 20.65
C GLY A 40 -4.41 9.92 20.06
N VAL A 41 -5.62 10.35 19.68
CA VAL A 41 -5.84 11.71 19.16
C VAL A 41 -5.50 12.79 20.20
N ASN A 42 -5.89 12.60 21.47
CA ASN A 42 -5.58 13.56 22.53
C ASN A 42 -4.05 13.67 22.76
N LEU A 43 -3.34 12.54 22.75
CA LEU A 43 -1.87 12.50 22.80
C LEU A 43 -1.23 13.27 21.63
N LEU A 44 -1.72 13.05 20.42
CA LEU A 44 -1.19 13.69 19.21
C LEU A 44 -1.44 15.20 19.19
N GLU A 45 -2.57 15.68 19.72
CA GLU A 45 -2.82 17.12 19.93
C GLU A 45 -1.88 17.77 20.95
N VAL A 46 -1.53 17.05 22.03
CA VAL A 46 -0.51 17.50 22.99
C VAL A 46 0.86 17.59 22.31
N ALA A 47 1.24 16.60 21.51
CA ALA A 47 2.49 16.62 20.75
C ALA A 47 2.52 17.75 19.69
N ALA A 48 1.41 17.98 18.97
CA ALA A 48 1.28 19.08 18.01
C ALA A 48 1.40 20.45 18.68
N SER A 49 0.84 20.60 19.89
CA SER A 49 0.95 21.82 20.68
C SER A 49 2.39 22.04 21.16
N PHE A 50 3.06 21.00 21.66
CA PHE A 50 4.48 21.05 21.99
C PHE A 50 5.34 21.50 20.81
N TYR A 51 5.17 20.92 19.61
CA TYR A 51 5.95 21.31 18.44
C TYR A 51 5.69 22.77 17.99
N ARG A 52 4.45 23.24 18.06
CA ARG A 52 4.10 24.65 17.77
C ARG A 52 4.69 25.62 18.79
N GLU A 53 4.74 25.24 20.06
CA GLU A 53 5.43 26.01 21.11
C GLU A 53 6.94 26.05 20.88
N ARG A 54 7.58 24.91 20.60
CA ARG A 54 9.02 24.82 20.33
C ARG A 54 9.46 25.67 19.13
N LEU A 55 8.63 25.76 18.09
CA LEU A 55 8.92 26.64 16.95
C LEU A 55 9.02 28.12 17.36
N LYS A 56 8.27 28.57 18.38
CA LYS A 56 8.27 29.95 18.87
C LYS A 56 9.40 30.25 19.86
N MET A 57 10.08 29.24 20.39
CA MET A 57 11.17 29.37 21.36
C MET A 57 12.53 29.60 20.69
N GLN A 58 13.54 29.96 21.49
CA GLN A 58 14.93 30.17 21.01
C GLN A 58 15.49 28.95 20.25
N GLU A 59 15.15 27.75 20.71
CA GLU A 59 15.53 26.48 20.05
C GLU A 59 15.00 26.38 18.61
N GLY A 60 13.85 27.00 18.32
CA GLY A 60 13.20 26.98 17.00
C GLY A 60 13.69 28.03 16.01
N GLN A 61 14.69 28.87 16.35
CA GLN A 61 15.16 29.94 15.46
C GLN A 61 15.71 29.43 14.13
N SER A 62 16.33 28.24 14.09
CA SER A 62 16.77 27.60 12.83
C SER A 62 15.57 27.29 11.94
N ALA A 63 14.52 26.69 12.51
CA ALA A 63 13.28 26.37 11.82
C ALA A 63 12.53 27.63 11.34
N GLN A 64 12.49 28.69 12.15
CA GLN A 64 11.92 29.98 11.72
C GLN A 64 12.67 30.54 10.51
N ARG A 65 14.00 30.61 10.54
CA ARG A 65 14.82 31.09 9.40
C ARG A 65 14.65 30.21 8.17
N TYR A 66 14.55 28.89 8.35
CA TYR A 66 14.30 27.94 7.26
C TYR A 66 12.93 28.20 6.60
N LEU A 67 11.87 28.37 7.39
CA LEU A 67 10.51 28.66 6.91
C LEU A 67 10.42 30.04 6.22
N GLN A 68 11.12 31.04 6.76
CA GLN A 68 11.26 32.38 6.16
C GLN A 68 12.05 32.34 4.85
N GLY A 69 13.14 31.55 4.77
CA GLY A 69 13.87 31.30 3.53
C GLY A 69 13.04 30.54 2.49
N ARG A 70 12.04 29.77 2.94
CA ARG A 70 10.96 29.21 2.12
C ARG A 70 9.80 30.19 1.90
N GLY A 71 9.89 31.45 2.31
CA GLY A 71 8.87 32.46 2.05
C GLY A 71 7.49 32.18 2.67
N LEU A 72 7.42 31.33 3.70
CA LEU A 72 6.16 30.99 4.37
C LEU A 72 5.82 32.02 5.44
N SER A 73 4.59 32.55 5.38
CA SER A 73 4.09 33.58 6.28
C SER A 73 3.63 33.01 7.62
N PRO A 74 3.61 33.81 8.70
CA PRO A 74 3.10 33.37 10.01
C PRO A 74 1.66 32.83 9.95
N GLU A 75 0.81 33.39 9.10
CA GLU A 75 -0.59 33.01 8.92
C GLU A 75 -0.70 31.60 8.32
N VAL A 76 0.13 31.28 7.33
CA VAL A 76 0.21 29.94 6.72
C VAL A 76 0.79 28.93 7.70
N ILE A 77 1.84 29.31 8.44
CA ILE A 77 2.45 28.50 9.50
C ILE A 77 1.41 28.13 10.57
N ASP A 78 0.59 29.08 11.04
CA ASP A 78 -0.44 28.83 12.05
C ASP A 78 -1.61 28.00 11.48
N THR A 79 -2.10 28.34 10.28
CA THR A 79 -3.19 27.64 9.58
C THR A 79 -2.89 26.14 9.45
N TYR A 80 -1.70 25.79 8.95
CA TYR A 80 -1.24 24.41 8.80
C TYR A 80 -0.67 23.81 10.09
N GLY A 81 -0.65 24.56 11.20
CA GLY A 81 -0.18 24.13 12.51
C GLY A 81 1.29 23.73 12.55
N ILE A 82 2.12 24.32 11.68
CA ILE A 82 3.53 23.97 11.52
C ILE A 82 4.28 24.21 12.84
N GLY A 83 5.14 23.26 13.19
CA GLY A 83 5.93 23.28 14.42
C GLY A 83 7.39 22.90 14.19
N TYR A 84 8.12 22.68 15.27
CA TYR A 84 9.51 22.25 15.26
C TYR A 84 9.74 21.17 16.32
N ALA A 85 10.41 20.07 15.93
CA ALA A 85 10.92 19.05 16.82
C ALA A 85 12.38 19.36 17.17
N PRO A 86 12.73 19.67 18.44
CA PRO A 86 14.10 19.95 18.85
C PRO A 86 15.08 18.81 18.52
N GLY A 87 16.37 19.11 18.39
CA GLY A 87 17.42 18.12 18.14
C GLY A 87 17.71 17.13 19.29
N GLY A 88 17.13 17.33 20.47
CA GLY A 88 17.29 16.45 21.63
C GLY A 88 16.70 15.06 21.42
N TRP A 89 17.24 14.04 22.10
CA TRP A 89 16.78 12.65 21.97
C TRP A 89 15.49 12.32 22.73
N GLU A 90 15.08 13.16 23.68
CA GLU A 90 13.97 12.88 24.61
C GLU A 90 13.13 14.12 24.94
N ALA A 91 13.18 15.17 24.12
CA ALA A 91 12.52 16.45 24.41
C ALA A 91 10.99 16.30 24.46
N LEU A 92 10.40 15.58 23.49
CA LEU A 92 8.98 15.25 23.49
C LEU A 92 8.69 14.17 24.56
N LYS A 93 9.50 13.11 24.63
CA LYS A 93 9.39 12.04 25.63
C LYS A 93 9.20 12.59 27.05
N GLN A 94 10.10 13.49 27.47
CA GLN A 94 10.08 14.10 28.80
C GLN A 94 8.84 15.00 28.99
N HIS A 95 8.45 15.77 27.98
CA HIS A 95 7.24 16.60 28.02
C HIS A 95 5.95 15.77 28.18
N LEU A 96 5.82 14.65 27.47
CA LEU A 96 4.67 13.77 27.53
C LEU A 96 4.64 12.94 28.82
N SER A 97 5.79 12.43 29.27
CA SER A 97 5.91 11.72 30.55
C SER A 97 5.59 12.64 31.74
N ALA A 98 5.98 13.91 31.70
CA ALA A 98 5.60 14.91 32.70
C ALA A 98 4.08 15.21 32.74
N LYS A 99 3.35 14.90 31.66
CA LYS A 99 1.89 14.93 31.58
C LYS A 99 1.23 13.58 31.94
N GLY A 100 2.00 12.62 32.47
CA GLY A 100 1.51 11.30 32.89
C GLY A 100 1.31 10.30 31.76
N ILE A 101 1.81 10.57 30.55
CA ILE A 101 1.61 9.72 29.38
C ILE A 101 2.73 8.68 29.30
N GLY A 102 2.43 7.41 29.54
CA GLY A 102 3.41 6.33 29.56
C GLY A 102 4.06 6.07 28.19
N GLU A 103 5.36 5.78 28.18
CA GLU A 103 6.14 5.50 26.97
C GLU A 103 5.53 4.45 26.03
N PRO A 104 4.91 3.34 26.49
CA PRO A 104 4.30 2.37 25.57
C PRO A 104 3.21 2.97 24.68
N VAL A 105 2.45 3.95 25.19
CA VAL A 105 1.43 4.68 24.42
C VAL A 105 2.09 5.63 23.42
N GLN A 106 3.18 6.31 23.82
CA GLN A 106 3.96 7.17 22.92
C GLN A 106 4.63 6.37 21.78
N VAL A 107 5.02 5.11 22.03
CA VAL A 107 5.49 4.17 21.00
C VAL A 107 4.32 3.68 20.12
N GLU A 108 3.17 3.31 20.69
CA GLU A 108 1.98 2.84 19.94
C GLU A 108 1.48 3.89 18.92
N TYR A 109 1.55 5.17 19.26
CA TYR A 109 1.20 6.28 18.35
C TYR A 109 2.39 6.86 17.57
N GLY A 110 3.53 6.17 17.56
CA GLY A 110 4.66 6.47 16.68
C GLY A 110 5.41 7.77 16.99
N LEU A 111 5.30 8.28 18.22
CA LEU A 111 6.03 9.47 18.69
C LEU A 111 7.45 9.11 19.18
N LEU A 112 7.62 7.92 19.75
CA LEU A 112 8.92 7.36 20.13
C LEU A 112 9.32 6.18 19.24
N ILE A 113 10.63 5.97 19.10
CA ILE A 113 11.23 4.74 18.59
C ILE A 113 11.71 3.92 19.79
N HIS A 114 11.32 2.65 19.86
CA HIS A 114 11.89 1.68 20.78
C HIS A 114 13.06 0.94 20.11
N ARG A 115 14.17 0.81 20.84
CA ARG A 115 15.37 0.08 20.42
C ARG A 115 15.43 -1.25 21.15
N GLU A 116 15.14 -2.33 20.43
CA GLU A 116 15.03 -3.69 21.00
C GLU A 116 16.36 -4.19 21.59
N ASP A 117 17.49 -3.74 21.04
CA ASP A 117 18.85 -4.08 21.45
C ASP A 117 19.23 -3.59 22.86
N THR A 118 18.70 -2.44 23.25
CA THR A 118 19.09 -1.70 24.46
C THR A 118 17.92 -1.41 25.38
N GLY A 119 16.69 -1.76 24.98
CA GLY A 119 15.44 -1.41 25.65
C GLY A 119 15.09 0.08 25.65
N ARG A 120 15.95 0.94 25.06
CA ARG A 120 15.82 2.40 25.16
C ARG A 120 14.74 2.94 24.22
N THR A 121 14.09 4.01 24.66
CA THR A 121 13.09 4.76 23.89
C THR A 121 13.58 6.19 23.68
N TYR A 122 13.37 6.73 22.48
CA TYR A 122 13.78 8.10 22.12
C TYR A 122 12.83 8.71 21.10
N ASP A 123 12.80 10.03 21.01
CA ASP A 123 11.93 10.80 20.12
C ASP A 123 12.13 10.38 18.65
N ARG A 124 11.04 10.07 17.94
CA ARG A 124 11.09 9.72 16.52
C ARG A 124 11.57 10.89 15.66
N PHE A 125 11.02 12.07 15.91
CA PHE A 125 11.31 13.30 15.20
C PHE A 125 12.26 14.17 16.01
N ARG A 126 13.38 14.54 15.41
CA ARG A 126 14.45 15.37 16.00
C ARG A 126 15.00 16.28 14.91
N ASP A 127 15.33 17.51 15.27
CA ASP A 127 15.78 18.61 14.39
C ASP A 127 14.98 18.75 13.08
N ARG A 128 13.65 18.80 13.19
CA ARG A 128 12.73 18.78 12.03
C ARG A 128 11.64 19.83 12.13
N VAL A 129 11.35 20.47 11.00
CA VAL A 129 10.09 21.19 10.78
C VAL A 129 8.95 20.17 10.74
N MET A 130 7.93 20.38 11.54
CA MET A 130 6.84 19.44 11.78
C MET A 130 5.55 19.90 11.11
N PHE A 131 4.95 19.00 10.34
CA PHE A 131 3.69 19.20 9.61
C PHE A 131 2.64 18.24 10.21
N PRO A 132 1.70 18.72 11.04
CA PRO A 132 0.66 17.86 11.60
C PRO A 132 -0.31 17.41 10.50
N ILE A 133 -0.67 16.14 10.52
CA ILE A 133 -1.62 15.55 9.56
C ILE A 133 -2.96 15.41 10.27
N ARG A 134 -3.99 16.09 9.76
CA ARG A 134 -5.30 16.23 10.42
C ARG A 134 -6.39 15.40 9.75
N ASP A 135 -7.36 14.95 10.53
CA ASP A 135 -8.62 14.38 10.04
C ASP A 135 -9.59 15.46 9.54
N LEU A 136 -10.74 15.03 9.00
CA LEU A 136 -11.78 15.94 8.48
C LEU A 136 -12.38 16.88 9.53
N ARG A 137 -12.11 16.67 10.82
CA ARG A 137 -12.54 17.49 11.97
C ARG A 137 -11.40 18.36 12.53
N GLY A 138 -10.23 18.34 11.91
CA GLY A 138 -9.05 19.12 12.31
C GLY A 138 -8.18 18.46 13.37
N ARG A 139 -8.45 17.21 13.74
CA ARG A 139 -7.73 16.49 14.81
C ARG A 139 -6.48 15.81 14.27
N THR A 140 -5.37 15.96 14.96
CA THR A 140 -4.07 15.43 14.57
C THR A 140 -4.06 13.90 14.67
N LEU A 141 -3.68 13.25 13.57
CA LEU A 141 -3.54 11.80 13.43
C LEU A 141 -2.07 11.34 13.40
N GLY A 142 -1.17 12.22 12.95
CA GLY A 142 0.25 11.93 12.83
C GLY A 142 1.02 13.15 12.34
N PHE A 143 2.28 12.96 11.96
CA PHE A 143 3.16 14.05 11.53
C PHE A 143 4.00 13.66 10.31
N GLY A 144 4.21 14.64 9.42
CA GLY A 144 5.38 14.72 8.56
C GLY A 144 6.47 15.55 9.26
N GLY A 145 7.74 15.22 9.04
CA GLY A 145 8.89 15.90 9.64
C GLY A 145 10.03 16.06 8.63
N ARG A 146 10.34 17.31 8.24
CA ARG A 146 11.39 17.64 7.26
C ARG A 146 12.63 18.19 7.95
N VAL A 147 13.82 17.71 7.58
CA VAL A 147 15.09 18.28 8.06
C VAL A 147 15.37 19.63 7.40
N MET A 148 16.18 20.44 8.08
CA MET A 148 16.59 21.77 7.60
C MET A 148 17.98 21.74 6.94
N GLY A 149 18.85 20.81 7.35
CA GLY A 149 20.15 20.53 6.73
C GLY A 149 20.15 19.20 5.94
N ASP A 150 21.34 18.61 5.79
CA ASP A 150 21.60 17.47 4.90
C ASP A 150 21.26 16.07 5.49
N GLU A 151 20.72 16.02 6.70
CA GLU A 151 20.34 14.79 7.39
C GLU A 151 19.34 13.94 6.59
N GLN A 152 19.49 12.60 6.66
CA GLN A 152 18.60 11.67 5.96
C GLN A 152 17.69 10.89 6.92
N PRO A 153 16.44 10.58 6.52
CA PRO A 153 15.80 10.99 5.27
C PRO A 153 15.31 12.45 5.30
N LYS A 154 15.36 13.12 4.13
CA LYS A 154 14.86 14.50 3.90
C LYS A 154 13.48 14.74 4.52
N TYR A 155 12.56 13.79 4.33
CA TYR A 155 11.25 13.73 4.97
C TYR A 155 11.09 12.43 5.75
N LEU A 156 10.47 12.51 6.93
CA LEU A 156 10.10 11.38 7.76
C LEU A 156 8.61 11.50 8.11
N ASN A 157 7.84 10.44 7.90
CA ASN A 157 6.43 10.40 8.30
C ASN A 157 6.24 9.53 9.53
N SER A 158 5.16 9.75 10.29
CA SER A 158 4.67 8.78 11.29
C SER A 158 4.56 7.36 10.68
N PRO A 159 4.74 6.30 11.48
CA PRO A 159 4.37 4.95 11.06
C PRO A 159 2.84 4.84 10.95
N GLU A 160 2.33 3.72 10.44
CA GLU A 160 0.90 3.37 10.62
C GLU A 160 0.58 3.28 12.12
N THR A 161 -0.58 3.80 12.55
CA THR A 161 -1.04 3.77 13.94
C THR A 161 -2.55 3.44 13.99
N PRO A 162 -3.14 3.15 15.18
CA PRO A 162 -4.58 2.94 15.31
C PRO A 162 -5.47 4.12 14.86
N VAL A 163 -4.89 5.30 14.60
CA VAL A 163 -5.61 6.50 14.15
C VAL A 163 -5.12 7.07 12.82
N PHE A 164 -4.02 6.54 12.25
CA PHE A 164 -3.37 7.10 11.07
C PHE A 164 -2.99 6.03 10.06
N HIS A 165 -3.53 6.19 8.85
CA HIS A 165 -3.28 5.32 7.71
C HIS A 165 -2.86 6.13 6.48
N LYS A 166 -1.62 5.96 6.03
CA LYS A 166 -1.06 6.75 4.92
C LYS A 166 -1.83 6.55 3.62
N GLY A 167 -2.26 5.31 3.37
CA GLY A 167 -3.07 4.95 2.21
C GLY A 167 -4.52 5.49 2.26
N ARG A 168 -4.90 6.25 3.28
CA ARG A 168 -6.25 6.85 3.40
C ARG A 168 -6.20 8.35 3.69
N GLU A 169 -5.27 8.79 4.53
CA GLU A 169 -5.14 10.21 4.91
C GLU A 169 -4.41 11.03 3.84
N LEU A 170 -4.78 12.31 3.72
CA LEU A 170 -4.23 13.28 2.77
C LEU A 170 -3.93 14.57 3.53
N TYR A 171 -2.71 15.09 3.39
CA TYR A 171 -2.34 16.37 3.99
C TYR A 171 -3.03 17.53 3.27
N GLY A 172 -3.37 18.61 3.99
CA GLY A 172 -4.07 19.77 3.45
C GLY A 172 -5.59 19.60 3.27
N LEU A 173 -6.13 18.38 3.37
CA LEU A 173 -7.55 18.13 3.10
C LEU A 173 -8.48 18.79 4.12
N TYR A 174 -8.05 18.95 5.37
CA TYR A 174 -8.80 19.72 6.37
C TYR A 174 -8.78 21.20 6.02
N GLU A 175 -7.59 21.75 5.75
CA GLU A 175 -7.34 23.15 5.45
C GLU A 175 -8.10 23.60 4.18
N ALA A 176 -8.07 22.79 3.12
CA ALA A 176 -8.82 23.05 1.87
C ALA A 176 -10.33 23.14 2.10
N ARG A 177 -10.88 22.24 2.93
CA ARG A 177 -12.29 22.28 3.34
C ARG A 177 -12.59 23.48 4.22
N GLN A 178 -11.65 23.93 5.04
CA GLN A 178 -11.82 25.14 5.85
C GLN A 178 -11.76 26.41 5.00
N ALA A 179 -10.95 26.45 3.94
CA ALA A 179 -10.80 27.61 3.05
C ALA A 179 -12.06 27.90 2.18
N SER A 180 -12.71 26.87 1.60
CA SER A 180 -13.92 27.06 0.78
C SER A 180 -15.14 26.34 1.35
N SER A 181 -16.34 26.93 1.20
CA SER A 181 -17.62 26.27 1.49
C SER A 181 -18.10 25.38 0.32
N LYS A 182 -17.65 25.66 -0.90
CA LYS A 182 -17.96 24.92 -2.12
C LYS A 182 -16.65 24.60 -2.84
N LEU A 183 -16.08 23.45 -2.54
CA LEU A 183 -14.98 22.88 -3.31
C LEU A 183 -15.57 22.19 -4.54
N GLU A 184 -15.18 22.63 -5.73
CA GLU A 184 -15.55 21.95 -6.98
C GLU A 184 -14.40 21.06 -7.49
N GLN A 185 -13.17 21.39 -7.08
CA GLN A 185 -11.94 20.73 -7.51
C GLN A 185 -10.90 20.71 -6.40
N LEU A 186 -10.16 19.61 -6.28
CA LEU A 186 -8.92 19.52 -5.48
C LEU A 186 -7.71 19.20 -6.38
N VAL A 187 -6.55 19.76 -6.04
CA VAL A 187 -5.27 19.50 -6.72
C VAL A 187 -4.44 18.57 -5.85
N MET A 188 -4.09 17.40 -6.35
CA MET A 188 -3.28 16.40 -5.65
C MET A 188 -1.81 16.53 -6.05
N VAL A 189 -0.95 16.86 -5.09
CA VAL A 189 0.52 17.00 -5.21
C VAL A 189 1.24 15.93 -4.39
N GLU A 190 2.58 15.84 -4.49
CA GLU A 190 3.35 14.79 -3.81
C GLU A 190 3.78 15.16 -2.37
N GLY A 191 4.09 16.42 -2.08
CA GLY A 191 4.73 16.83 -0.84
C GLY A 191 3.94 17.80 0.05
N TYR A 192 4.28 17.80 1.35
CA TYR A 192 3.76 18.78 2.32
C TYR A 192 4.08 20.21 1.88
N MET A 193 5.33 20.46 1.47
CA MET A 193 5.79 21.80 1.09
C MET A 193 5.03 22.35 -0.12
N ASP A 194 4.63 21.49 -1.05
CA ASP A 194 3.86 21.89 -2.24
C ASP A 194 2.49 22.43 -1.84
N VAL A 195 1.78 21.73 -0.94
CA VAL A 195 0.50 22.19 -0.39
C VAL A 195 0.64 23.52 0.33
N VAL A 196 1.65 23.66 1.19
CA VAL A 196 1.85 24.88 2.00
C VAL A 196 2.32 26.05 1.13
N ALA A 197 3.13 25.79 0.09
CA ALA A 197 3.55 26.79 -0.88
C ALA A 197 2.39 27.26 -1.76
N LEU A 198 1.59 26.35 -2.31
CA LEU A 198 0.38 26.70 -3.06
C LEU A 198 -0.57 27.54 -2.20
N ALA A 199 -0.76 27.18 -0.93
CA ALA A 199 -1.57 27.98 0.00
C ALA A 199 -0.97 29.37 0.31
N GLN A 200 0.36 29.51 0.35
CA GLN A 200 1.05 30.80 0.47
C GLN A 200 0.79 31.74 -0.73
N PHE A 201 0.50 31.17 -1.91
CA PHE A 201 0.09 31.91 -3.11
C PHE A 201 -1.44 31.98 -3.28
N GLY A 202 -2.23 31.62 -2.25
CA GLY A 202 -3.70 31.70 -2.26
C GLY A 202 -4.42 30.52 -2.91
N ILE A 203 -3.69 29.47 -3.30
CA ILE A 203 -4.22 28.25 -3.91
C ILE A 203 -4.50 27.23 -2.78
N HIS A 204 -5.66 27.37 -2.15
CA HIS A 204 -6.00 26.63 -0.94
C HIS A 204 -6.62 25.24 -1.17
N ASN A 205 -6.81 24.81 -2.42
CA ASN A 205 -7.42 23.51 -2.75
C ASN A 205 -6.39 22.39 -3.04
N ALA A 206 -5.15 22.56 -2.61
CA ALA A 206 -4.08 21.58 -2.73
C ALA A 206 -4.11 20.53 -1.60
N VAL A 207 -3.83 19.27 -1.92
CA VAL A 207 -3.70 18.14 -0.98
C VAL A 207 -2.54 17.23 -1.37
N ALA A 208 -1.87 16.60 -0.40
CA ALA A 208 -0.74 15.69 -0.67
C ALA A 208 -0.94 14.26 -0.16
N THR A 209 -0.39 13.29 -0.89
CA THR A 209 -0.18 11.94 -0.36
C THR A 209 0.97 11.93 0.66
N LEU A 210 1.11 10.83 1.41
CA LEU A 210 1.93 10.80 2.62
C LEU A 210 3.17 9.93 2.44
N GLY A 211 3.90 10.20 1.35
CA GLY A 211 5.03 9.38 0.90
C GLY A 211 4.59 8.01 0.38
N THR A 212 3.44 7.96 -0.29
CA THR A 212 2.86 6.76 -0.91
C THR A 212 2.34 7.10 -2.30
N ALA A 213 2.18 6.09 -3.16
CA ALA A 213 1.31 6.23 -4.32
C ALA A 213 -0.13 6.57 -3.89
N THR A 214 -0.88 7.19 -4.80
CA THR A 214 -2.33 7.38 -4.68
C THR A 214 -3.04 6.03 -4.54
N THR A 215 -4.05 5.96 -3.68
CA THR A 215 -4.88 4.76 -3.47
C THR A 215 -6.34 4.99 -3.86
N GLU A 216 -7.10 3.90 -4.00
CA GLU A 216 -8.56 3.99 -4.16
C GLU A 216 -9.23 4.69 -2.96
N ASP A 217 -8.72 4.48 -1.75
CA ASP A 217 -9.19 5.14 -0.52
C ASP A 217 -8.99 6.66 -0.57
N HIS A 218 -7.85 7.14 -1.10
CA HIS A 218 -7.62 8.57 -1.33
C HIS A 218 -8.67 9.13 -2.30
N LEU A 219 -8.86 8.48 -3.45
CA LEU A 219 -9.81 8.95 -4.47
C LEU A 219 -11.26 8.86 -4.02
N SER A 220 -11.64 7.79 -3.32
CA SER A 220 -12.96 7.61 -2.71
C SER A 220 -13.28 8.71 -1.70
N ARG A 221 -12.28 9.22 -0.95
CA ARG A 221 -12.46 10.37 -0.05
C ARG A 221 -12.54 11.70 -0.79
N LEU A 222 -11.72 11.91 -1.82
CA LEU A 222 -11.75 13.14 -2.62
C LEU A 222 -13.07 13.26 -3.39
N PHE A 223 -13.51 12.21 -4.07
CA PHE A 223 -14.76 12.21 -4.85
C PHE A 223 -16.06 12.22 -3.99
N ARG A 224 -15.97 12.16 -2.66
CA ARG A 224 -17.07 12.49 -1.74
C ARG A 224 -17.19 13.99 -1.44
N LEU A 225 -16.18 14.77 -1.83
CA LEU A 225 -16.05 16.19 -1.51
C LEU A 225 -16.07 17.08 -2.75
N VAL A 226 -15.53 16.58 -3.87
CA VAL A 226 -15.46 17.28 -5.16
C VAL A 226 -15.83 16.35 -6.32
N SER A 227 -16.35 16.90 -7.41
CA SER A 227 -16.53 16.14 -8.66
C SER A 227 -15.21 15.96 -9.41
N ARG A 228 -14.25 16.88 -9.24
CA ARG A 228 -13.01 16.94 -10.03
C ARG A 228 -11.73 16.81 -9.18
N VAL A 229 -10.82 15.94 -9.62
CA VAL A 229 -9.46 15.82 -9.06
C VAL A 229 -8.44 16.12 -10.16
N VAL A 230 -7.49 17.00 -9.89
CA VAL A 230 -6.34 17.27 -10.78
C VAL A 230 -5.09 16.72 -10.11
N PHE A 231 -4.50 15.68 -10.69
CA PHE A 231 -3.20 15.18 -10.27
C PHE A 231 -2.11 16.09 -10.84
N CYS A 232 -1.22 16.59 -9.99
CA CYS A 232 -0.11 17.45 -10.36
C CYS A 232 1.20 16.71 -10.07
N PHE A 233 1.95 16.40 -11.12
CA PHE A 233 3.19 15.63 -11.06
C PHE A 233 4.37 16.46 -11.56
N ASP A 234 5.51 16.30 -10.89
CA ASP A 234 6.81 16.86 -11.29
C ASP A 234 7.15 16.44 -12.74
N GLY A 235 7.84 17.31 -13.47
CA GLY A 235 8.07 17.14 -14.92
C GLY A 235 9.03 16.01 -15.33
N ASP A 236 9.49 15.20 -14.38
CA ASP A 236 10.55 14.21 -14.55
C ASP A 236 10.02 12.80 -14.97
N ARG A 237 10.92 11.80 -14.93
CA ARG A 237 10.55 10.41 -15.26
C ARG A 237 9.76 9.72 -14.12
N ALA A 238 9.98 10.10 -12.87
CA ALA A 238 9.28 9.54 -11.71
C ALA A 238 7.84 10.04 -11.64
N GLY A 239 7.60 11.34 -11.85
CA GLY A 239 6.28 11.95 -11.95
C GLY A 239 5.43 11.32 -13.06
N ARG A 240 6.01 11.07 -14.25
CA ARG A 240 5.33 10.31 -15.32
C ARG A 240 4.95 8.87 -14.89
N GLN A 241 5.81 8.15 -14.16
CA GLN A 241 5.47 6.82 -13.61
C GLN A 241 4.46 6.87 -12.46
N ALA A 242 4.43 7.95 -11.69
CA ALA A 242 3.39 8.20 -10.69
C ALA A 242 2.04 8.47 -11.36
N ALA A 243 2.01 9.23 -12.46
CA ALA A 243 0.83 9.49 -13.26
C ALA A 243 0.21 8.21 -13.86
N SER A 244 1.00 7.32 -14.45
CA SER A 244 0.47 6.03 -14.97
C SER A 244 -0.17 5.20 -13.85
N ARG A 245 0.40 5.19 -12.63
CA ARG A 245 -0.18 4.49 -11.47
C ARG A 245 -1.44 5.18 -10.92
N ALA A 246 -1.49 6.51 -10.94
CA ALA A 246 -2.66 7.27 -10.55
C ALA A 246 -3.81 7.10 -11.56
N LEU A 247 -3.53 7.03 -12.86
CA LEU A 247 -4.49 6.67 -13.90
C LEU A 247 -5.12 5.30 -13.63
N GLU A 248 -4.29 4.28 -13.42
CA GLU A 248 -4.75 2.92 -13.10
C GLU A 248 -5.63 2.85 -11.85
N THR A 249 -5.30 3.66 -10.84
CA THR A 249 -6.08 3.78 -9.59
C THR A 249 -7.37 4.60 -9.77
N ALA A 250 -7.38 5.53 -10.72
CA ALA A 250 -8.52 6.40 -11.00
C ALA A 250 -9.60 5.70 -11.83
N LEU A 251 -9.24 4.86 -12.81
CA LEU A 251 -10.19 4.22 -13.73
C LEU A 251 -11.39 3.54 -13.02
N PRO A 252 -11.23 2.72 -11.96
CA PRO A 252 -12.36 2.11 -11.22
C PRO A 252 -13.24 3.12 -10.49
N GLN A 253 -12.71 4.31 -10.21
CA GLN A 253 -13.42 5.39 -9.51
C GLN A 253 -14.19 6.31 -10.47
N MET A 254 -14.06 6.15 -11.79
CA MET A 254 -14.68 7.04 -12.78
C MET A 254 -16.14 6.66 -13.10
N ILE A 255 -17.03 6.81 -12.12
CA ILE A 255 -18.49 6.84 -12.36
C ILE A 255 -18.91 8.18 -13.00
N ASP A 256 -20.07 8.20 -13.65
CA ASP A 256 -20.61 9.41 -14.29
C ASP A 256 -20.69 10.60 -13.31
N GLY A 257 -20.32 11.78 -13.80
CA GLY A 257 -20.22 13.01 -13.00
C GLY A 257 -18.91 13.23 -12.25
N ARG A 258 -17.98 12.26 -12.25
CA ARG A 258 -16.60 12.45 -11.76
C ARG A 258 -15.65 12.81 -12.90
N GLU A 259 -14.63 13.60 -12.58
CA GLU A 259 -13.63 14.06 -13.54
C GLU A 259 -12.22 13.97 -12.95
N ALA A 260 -11.28 13.44 -13.73
CA ALA A 260 -9.87 13.37 -13.38
C ALA A 260 -9.04 14.04 -14.48
N ARG A 261 -8.05 14.85 -14.07
CA ARG A 261 -7.07 15.49 -14.96
C ARG A 261 -5.64 15.27 -14.48
N PHE A 262 -4.70 15.37 -15.41
CA PHE A 262 -3.26 15.21 -15.21
C PHE A 262 -2.54 16.49 -15.63
N LEU A 263 -1.92 17.16 -14.67
CA LEU A 263 -1.03 18.30 -14.86
C LEU A 263 0.41 17.80 -14.71
N PHE A 264 1.18 17.92 -15.80
CA PHE A 264 2.62 17.67 -15.78
C PHE A 264 3.34 19.02 -15.74
N LEU A 265 4.23 19.18 -14.76
CA LEU A 265 5.04 20.39 -14.65
C LEU A 265 6.20 20.39 -15.67
N PRO A 266 6.86 21.54 -15.93
CA PRO A 266 8.10 21.56 -16.68
C PRO A 266 9.19 20.70 -16.02
N GLU A 267 10.15 20.21 -16.80
CA GLU A 267 11.21 19.36 -16.28
C GLU A 267 12.09 20.10 -15.26
N GLY A 268 12.23 19.53 -14.06
CA GLY A 268 12.97 20.11 -12.93
C GLY A 268 12.15 21.02 -12.02
N ASP A 269 10.88 21.30 -12.32
CA ASP A 269 9.97 22.03 -11.42
C ASP A 269 9.14 21.09 -10.54
N ASP A 270 8.98 21.50 -9.27
CA ASP A 270 7.95 21.04 -8.33
C ASP A 270 6.86 22.14 -8.18
N PRO A 271 5.68 21.87 -7.58
CA PRO A 271 4.66 22.91 -7.42
C PRO A 271 5.14 24.11 -6.58
N ASP A 272 6.05 23.89 -5.63
CA ASP A 272 6.69 24.93 -4.79
C ASP A 272 7.54 25.90 -5.65
N SER A 273 8.39 25.40 -6.54
CA SER A 273 9.23 26.21 -7.44
C SER A 273 8.41 26.90 -8.53
N LEU A 274 7.44 26.20 -9.12
CA LEU A 274 6.66 26.70 -10.23
C LEU A 274 5.77 27.88 -9.83
N VAL A 275 5.02 27.75 -8.72
CA VAL A 275 4.11 28.83 -8.27
C VAL A 275 4.88 30.09 -7.84
N ARG A 276 6.11 29.94 -7.31
CA ARG A 276 6.99 31.07 -7.01
C ARG A 276 7.47 31.80 -8.27
N ARG A 277 7.76 31.06 -9.34
CA ARG A 277 8.29 31.62 -10.59
C ARG A 277 7.22 32.32 -11.42
N GLU A 278 6.03 31.71 -11.50
CA GLU A 278 4.98 32.14 -12.44
C GLU A 278 3.78 32.79 -11.77
N GLY A 279 3.68 32.69 -10.44
CA GLY A 279 2.60 33.25 -9.65
C GLY A 279 1.33 32.40 -9.67
N ARG A 280 0.30 32.91 -8.98
CA ARG A 280 -0.98 32.23 -8.78
C ARG A 280 -1.73 31.99 -10.09
N GLU A 281 -1.97 33.05 -10.85
CA GLU A 281 -2.86 33.04 -12.02
C GLU A 281 -2.37 32.04 -13.08
N ALA A 282 -1.08 32.08 -13.41
CA ALA A 282 -0.47 31.13 -14.34
C ALA A 282 -0.55 29.66 -13.85
N PHE A 283 -0.47 29.41 -12.54
CA PHE A 283 -0.65 28.06 -11.98
C PHE A 283 -2.13 27.61 -12.06
N GLU A 284 -3.08 28.49 -11.77
CA GLU A 284 -4.53 28.23 -11.90
C GLU A 284 -4.92 27.99 -13.37
N ASP A 285 -4.31 28.70 -14.33
CA ASP A 285 -4.46 28.45 -15.77
C ASP A 285 -3.92 27.08 -16.17
N ARG A 286 -2.71 26.70 -15.72
CA ARG A 286 -2.14 25.36 -15.96
C ARG A 286 -3.03 24.24 -15.41
N VAL A 287 -3.58 24.44 -14.21
CA VAL A 287 -4.53 23.53 -13.57
C VAL A 287 -5.84 23.43 -14.36
N THR A 288 -6.30 24.52 -14.97
CA THR A 288 -7.49 24.57 -15.82
C THR A 288 -7.27 23.85 -17.15
N CYS A 289 -6.08 24.04 -17.76
CA CYS A 289 -5.63 23.37 -18.98
C CYS A 289 -5.11 21.93 -18.77
N ALA A 290 -5.20 21.38 -17.55
CA ALA A 290 -4.68 20.05 -17.24
C ALA A 290 -5.36 18.96 -18.10
N MET A 291 -4.56 17.98 -18.52
CA MET A 291 -4.96 16.97 -19.51
C MET A 291 -6.08 16.08 -18.98
N PRO A 292 -7.23 15.93 -19.67
CA PRO A 292 -8.27 15.00 -19.26
C PRO A 292 -7.77 13.55 -19.17
N LEU A 293 -8.31 12.78 -18.22
CA LEU A 293 -7.99 11.34 -18.09
C LEU A 293 -8.15 10.56 -19.40
N SER A 294 -9.12 10.94 -20.24
CA SER A 294 -9.34 10.34 -21.57
C SER A 294 -8.13 10.53 -22.49
N GLU A 295 -7.62 11.75 -22.61
CA GLU A 295 -6.45 12.05 -23.46
C GLU A 295 -5.19 11.41 -22.89
N PHE A 296 -4.97 11.49 -21.58
CA PHE A 296 -3.80 10.87 -20.96
C PHE A 296 -3.80 9.34 -21.15
N LEU A 297 -4.96 8.68 -21.05
CA LEU A 297 -5.10 7.26 -21.36
C LEU A 297 -4.72 6.94 -22.82
N PHE A 298 -5.19 7.74 -23.78
CA PHE A 298 -4.87 7.53 -25.20
C PHE A 298 -3.39 7.82 -25.50
N GLU A 299 -2.78 8.86 -24.91
CA GLU A 299 -1.36 9.15 -25.08
C GLU A 299 -0.48 8.04 -24.49
N GLN A 300 -0.78 7.57 -23.28
CA GLN A 300 -0.10 6.42 -22.66
C GLN A 300 -0.22 5.15 -23.52
N ALA A 301 -1.38 4.91 -24.13
CA ALA A 301 -1.58 3.79 -25.05
C ALA A 301 -0.91 4.00 -26.42
N ALA A 302 -0.70 5.23 -26.88
CA ALA A 302 -0.01 5.51 -28.14
C ALA A 302 1.53 5.56 -28.00
N GLN A 303 2.04 5.80 -26.80
CA GLN A 303 3.46 6.03 -26.55
C GLN A 303 4.35 4.90 -27.10
N GLY A 304 5.28 5.26 -28.00
CA GLY A 304 6.23 4.33 -28.61
C GLY A 304 5.64 3.37 -29.65
N ARG A 305 4.42 3.62 -30.15
CA ARG A 305 3.74 2.78 -31.16
C ARG A 305 3.47 3.56 -32.45
N ASP A 306 3.69 2.92 -33.59
CA ASP A 306 3.27 3.47 -34.89
C ASP A 306 1.84 3.02 -35.22
N LEU A 307 0.88 3.94 -35.08
CA LEU A 307 -0.54 3.71 -35.36
C LEU A 307 -0.86 3.57 -36.86
N ASN A 308 0.12 3.64 -37.76
CA ASN A 308 -0.04 3.28 -39.16
C ASN A 308 0.17 1.77 -39.41
N THR A 309 0.86 1.08 -38.49
CA THR A 309 1.09 -0.38 -38.56
C THR A 309 -0.08 -1.18 -37.98
N VAL A 310 -0.28 -2.40 -38.44
CA VAL A 310 -1.33 -3.29 -37.91
C VAL A 310 -1.03 -3.64 -36.46
N GLU A 311 0.23 -3.96 -36.15
CA GLU A 311 0.73 -4.33 -34.83
C GLU A 311 0.66 -3.15 -33.84
N GLY A 312 0.96 -1.93 -34.29
CA GLY A 312 0.84 -0.72 -33.47
C GLY A 312 -0.61 -0.39 -33.13
N ARG A 313 -1.52 -0.50 -34.10
CA ARG A 313 -2.98 -0.33 -33.89
C ARG A 313 -3.57 -1.39 -32.98
N GLU A 314 -3.18 -2.65 -33.16
CA GLU A 314 -3.58 -3.77 -32.31
C GLU A 314 -3.17 -3.51 -30.86
N ARG A 315 -1.87 -3.28 -30.59
CA ARG A 315 -1.36 -3.06 -29.23
C ARG A 315 -1.95 -1.83 -28.56
N PHE A 316 -2.18 -0.76 -29.32
CA PHE A 316 -2.88 0.44 -28.85
C PHE A 316 -4.31 0.10 -28.40
N ALA A 317 -5.10 -0.55 -29.27
CA ALA A 317 -6.48 -0.90 -28.94
C ALA A 317 -6.57 -1.91 -27.79
N THR A 318 -5.70 -2.91 -27.78
CA THR A 318 -5.58 -3.91 -26.71
C THR A 318 -5.33 -3.26 -25.34
N GLN A 319 -4.41 -2.30 -25.24
CA GLN A 319 -4.13 -1.57 -23.99
C GLN A 319 -5.30 -0.68 -23.56
N VAL A 320 -5.91 0.08 -24.49
CA VAL A 320 -7.07 0.91 -24.12
C VAL A 320 -8.24 0.04 -23.65
N LEU A 321 -8.52 -1.09 -24.33
CA LEU A 321 -9.56 -2.03 -23.91
C LEU A 321 -9.29 -2.64 -22.52
N GLU A 322 -8.03 -2.80 -22.10
CA GLU A 322 -7.69 -3.24 -20.72
C GLU A 322 -8.03 -2.17 -19.69
N ALA A 323 -7.79 -0.89 -20.01
CA ALA A 323 -8.19 0.23 -19.17
C ALA A 323 -9.72 0.39 -19.13
N LEU A 324 -10.42 0.27 -20.26
CA LEU A 324 -11.89 0.35 -20.32
C LEU A 324 -12.58 -0.77 -19.54
N ASN A 325 -11.95 -1.95 -19.42
CA ASN A 325 -12.46 -3.02 -18.57
C ASN A 325 -12.48 -2.65 -17.08
N LYS A 326 -11.68 -1.66 -16.65
CA LYS A 326 -11.63 -1.15 -15.27
C LYS A 326 -12.61 0.01 -15.05
N VAL A 327 -13.03 0.71 -16.10
CA VAL A 327 -14.02 1.80 -15.99
C VAL A 327 -15.41 1.21 -15.71
N PRO A 328 -16.15 1.73 -14.71
CA PRO A 328 -17.54 1.37 -14.47
C PRO A 328 -18.43 1.52 -15.70
N GLU A 329 -19.53 0.77 -15.77
CA GLU A 329 -20.55 1.01 -16.80
C GLU A 329 -21.19 2.39 -16.62
N GLY A 330 -21.29 3.14 -17.71
CA GLY A 330 -21.73 4.55 -17.71
C GLY A 330 -21.38 5.26 -19.01
N MET A 331 -21.81 6.51 -19.13
CA MET A 331 -21.65 7.32 -20.35
C MET A 331 -20.17 7.50 -20.72
N LEU A 332 -19.29 7.68 -19.72
CA LEU A 332 -17.86 7.84 -19.95
C LEU A 332 -17.26 6.64 -20.72
N LYS A 333 -17.62 5.40 -20.35
CA LYS A 333 -17.09 4.19 -20.97
C LYS A 333 -17.49 4.08 -22.43
N SER A 334 -18.74 4.40 -22.76
CA SER A 334 -19.24 4.44 -24.14
C SER A 334 -18.52 5.49 -24.99
N LEU A 335 -18.33 6.70 -24.47
CA LEU A 335 -17.64 7.79 -25.18
C LEU A 335 -16.14 7.49 -25.41
N LEU A 336 -15.49 6.84 -24.45
CA LEU A 336 -14.11 6.37 -24.62
C LEU A 336 -14.02 5.25 -25.66
N LEU A 337 -14.98 4.33 -25.72
CA LEU A 337 -15.02 3.27 -26.73
C LEU A 337 -15.23 3.83 -28.15
N GLU A 338 -16.12 4.83 -28.29
CA GLU A 338 -16.30 5.57 -29.55
C GLU A 338 -15.02 6.30 -29.97
N SER A 339 -14.35 6.96 -29.01
CA SER A 339 -13.07 7.64 -29.23
C SER A 339 -11.95 6.66 -29.61
N LEU A 340 -11.95 5.46 -29.03
CA LEU A 340 -11.06 4.37 -29.40
C LEU A 340 -11.32 3.89 -30.83
N ALA A 341 -12.59 3.71 -31.24
CA ALA A 341 -12.94 3.33 -32.60
C ALA A 341 -12.39 4.34 -33.62
N LYS A 342 -12.57 5.64 -33.36
CA LYS A 342 -12.03 6.73 -34.21
C LYS A 342 -10.50 6.73 -34.28
N ARG A 343 -9.79 6.60 -33.15
CA ARG A 343 -8.31 6.64 -33.11
C ARG A 343 -7.65 5.37 -33.64
N SER A 344 -8.25 4.20 -33.39
CA SER A 344 -7.72 2.91 -33.85
C SER A 344 -8.15 2.56 -35.28
N GLY A 345 -9.12 3.26 -35.84
CA GLY A 345 -9.71 2.96 -37.17
C GLY A 345 -10.40 1.59 -37.24
N LEU A 346 -10.80 1.03 -36.09
CA LEU A 346 -11.53 -0.24 -35.98
C LEU A 346 -13.02 0.02 -35.81
N ALA A 347 -13.87 -0.91 -36.26
CA ALA A 347 -15.31 -0.77 -36.09
C ALA A 347 -15.70 -0.85 -34.60
N GLN A 348 -16.53 0.06 -34.12
CA GLN A 348 -16.95 0.10 -32.71
C GLN A 348 -17.61 -1.21 -32.26
N SER A 349 -18.36 -1.89 -33.14
CA SER A 349 -18.96 -3.19 -32.88
C SER A 349 -17.93 -4.31 -32.65
N GLN A 350 -16.78 -4.27 -33.34
CA GLN A 350 -15.67 -5.21 -33.12
C GLN A 350 -15.01 -4.95 -31.77
N LEU A 351 -14.79 -3.68 -31.42
CA LEU A 351 -14.22 -3.28 -30.12
C LEU A 351 -15.16 -3.62 -28.95
N GLN A 352 -16.47 -3.43 -29.11
CA GLN A 352 -17.47 -3.85 -28.12
C GLN A 352 -17.43 -5.37 -27.92
N ALA A 353 -17.46 -6.17 -29.00
CA ALA A 353 -17.38 -7.63 -28.90
C ALA A 353 -16.09 -8.13 -28.22
N LEU A 354 -14.95 -7.44 -28.43
CA LEU A 354 -13.70 -7.74 -27.72
C LEU A 354 -13.76 -7.35 -26.23
N LEU A 355 -14.44 -6.25 -25.88
CA LEU A 355 -14.66 -5.83 -24.51
C LEU A 355 -15.61 -6.80 -23.77
N ASP A 356 -16.73 -7.16 -24.40
CA ASP A 356 -17.71 -8.12 -23.88
C ASP A 356 -17.09 -9.49 -23.66
N LYS A 357 -16.25 -9.96 -24.60
CA LYS A 357 -15.50 -11.20 -24.43
C LYS A 357 -14.56 -11.11 -23.21
N ARG A 358 -13.86 -9.98 -23.02
CA ARG A 358 -12.96 -9.78 -21.87
C ARG A 358 -13.72 -9.71 -20.54
N THR A 359 -14.88 -9.06 -20.49
CA THR A 359 -15.72 -9.05 -19.27
C THR A 359 -16.26 -10.45 -18.96
N ALA A 360 -16.67 -11.20 -19.98
CA ALA A 360 -17.09 -12.60 -19.84
C ALA A 360 -15.94 -13.52 -19.39
N ASP A 361 -14.75 -13.40 -19.98
CA ASP A 361 -13.55 -14.16 -19.59
C ASP A 361 -13.11 -13.83 -18.15
N ALA A 362 -13.25 -12.57 -17.72
CA ALA A 362 -12.98 -12.15 -16.34
C ALA A 362 -14.05 -12.68 -15.36
N ALA A 363 -15.33 -12.63 -15.71
CA ALA A 363 -16.43 -13.16 -14.90
C ALA A 363 -16.38 -14.69 -14.80
N ALA A 364 -16.05 -15.40 -15.89
CA ALA A 364 -15.88 -16.85 -15.90
C ALA A 364 -14.68 -17.32 -15.06
N LYS A 365 -13.63 -16.49 -14.93
CA LYS A 365 -12.52 -16.70 -13.98
C LYS A 365 -12.87 -16.34 -12.52
N ALA A 366 -13.90 -15.51 -12.31
CA ALA A 366 -14.34 -15.09 -10.98
C ALA A 366 -15.42 -16.02 -10.38
N LEU A 367 -16.15 -16.77 -11.21
CA LEU A 367 -17.14 -17.75 -10.78
C LEU A 367 -16.47 -19.08 -10.39
N PRO A 368 -16.65 -19.59 -9.16
CA PRO A 368 -16.24 -20.95 -8.82
C PRO A 368 -17.12 -21.94 -9.58
N GLN A 369 -16.52 -22.81 -10.40
CA GLN A 369 -17.24 -23.83 -11.15
C GLN A 369 -17.78 -24.91 -10.21
N TRP A 370 -19.08 -24.84 -9.91
CA TRP A 370 -19.77 -25.85 -9.11
C TRP A 370 -20.22 -27.00 -10.01
N GLY A 371 -19.49 -28.12 -9.99
CA GLY A 371 -19.94 -29.36 -10.66
C GLY A 371 -21.16 -29.96 -9.96
N PRO A 372 -22.04 -30.67 -10.68
CA PRO A 372 -23.21 -31.31 -10.06
C PRO A 372 -22.74 -32.37 -9.05
N VAL A 373 -23.20 -32.25 -7.81
CA VAL A 373 -22.85 -33.16 -6.72
C VAL A 373 -23.83 -34.34 -6.75
N GLU A 374 -23.34 -35.53 -7.05
CA GLU A 374 -24.05 -36.76 -6.70
C GLU A 374 -24.03 -36.92 -5.18
N GLU A 375 -25.21 -37.03 -4.55
CA GLU A 375 -25.34 -37.32 -3.12
C GLU A 375 -25.18 -38.83 -2.85
N PRO A 376 -24.37 -39.21 -1.85
CA PRO A 376 -24.58 -40.44 -1.11
C PRO A 376 -25.04 -40.13 0.33
N ALA A 377 -26.22 -40.65 0.65
CA ALA A 377 -26.72 -41.13 1.94
C ALA A 377 -26.07 -40.63 3.26
N ALA A 378 -26.93 -40.10 4.13
CA ALA A 378 -26.58 -39.69 5.49
C ALA A 378 -26.28 -40.86 6.46
N GLU A 379 -25.37 -40.63 7.41
CA GLU A 379 -25.37 -41.30 8.71
C GLU A 379 -25.22 -40.30 9.88
N MET A 380 -25.91 -40.63 10.98
CA MET A 380 -26.08 -39.88 12.24
C MET A 380 -25.62 -40.78 13.41
N VAL A 381 -25.13 -40.32 14.57
CA VAL A 381 -24.94 -39.02 15.25
C VAL A 381 -23.67 -39.18 16.19
N PRO A 382 -23.39 -38.44 17.29
CA PRO A 382 -23.76 -37.08 17.75
C PRO A 382 -22.59 -36.19 18.25
N GLU A 383 -22.87 -34.89 18.25
CA GLU A 383 -22.56 -33.88 19.29
C GLU A 383 -21.94 -34.32 20.65
N GLN A 384 -20.83 -33.65 21.03
CA GLN A 384 -20.48 -33.34 22.43
C GLN A 384 -19.84 -31.95 22.53
N ALA A 385 -20.09 -31.24 23.65
CA ALA A 385 -19.87 -29.80 23.77
C ALA A 385 -18.78 -29.41 24.78
N LEU A 386 -18.00 -28.36 24.44
CA LEU A 386 -17.34 -27.38 25.33
C LEU A 386 -16.23 -27.91 26.29
N PRO A 387 -15.17 -27.13 26.65
CA PRO A 387 -15.32 -25.77 27.19
C PRO A 387 -14.22 -24.73 26.84
N ARG A 388 -14.38 -23.54 27.44
CA ARG A 388 -13.49 -22.37 27.35
C ARG A 388 -12.32 -22.42 28.35
N SER A 389 -11.10 -22.15 27.88
CA SER A 389 -10.08 -21.29 28.53
C SER A 389 -9.06 -20.89 27.45
N ALA A 390 -8.59 -19.65 27.27
CA ALA A 390 -8.08 -18.63 28.19
C ALA A 390 -6.65 -18.88 28.71
N ALA A 391 -5.62 -18.61 27.89
CA ALA A 391 -4.45 -17.80 28.29
C ALA A 391 -3.46 -17.47 27.14
N ARG A 392 -3.19 -16.17 26.99
CA ARG A 392 -1.90 -15.51 26.67
C ARG A 392 -0.78 -16.30 25.96
N GLY A 393 -0.43 -15.85 24.75
CA GLY A 393 0.85 -16.13 24.09
C GLY A 393 1.28 -14.96 23.20
N ARG A 394 2.45 -14.37 23.48
CA ARG A 394 3.06 -13.19 22.85
C ARG A 394 3.03 -13.24 21.31
N ARG A 395 2.75 -12.09 20.67
CA ARG A 395 3.09 -11.85 19.26
C ARG A 395 4.17 -10.76 19.20
N GLN A 396 5.38 -11.14 18.80
CA GLN A 396 6.44 -10.18 18.45
C GLN A 396 6.10 -9.54 17.10
N GLY A 397 6.59 -8.31 16.89
CA GLY A 397 6.33 -7.55 15.68
C GLY A 397 7.17 -8.07 14.51
N ALA A 398 6.58 -8.88 13.63
CA ALA A 398 7.21 -9.21 12.37
C ALA A 398 7.23 -7.95 11.46
N ARG A 399 8.44 -7.53 11.05
CA ARG A 399 8.61 -6.66 9.88
C ARG A 399 7.79 -7.23 8.70
N LEU A 400 7.19 -6.35 7.90
CA LEU A 400 6.66 -6.69 6.57
C LEU A 400 7.81 -6.96 5.58
N GLN A 401 8.62 -7.98 5.88
CA GLN A 401 9.40 -8.68 4.87
C GLN A 401 8.39 -9.41 3.97
N THR A 402 8.43 -9.07 2.68
CA THR A 402 7.78 -9.84 1.61
C THR A 402 8.24 -11.29 1.72
N LEU A 403 7.31 -12.20 2.01
CA LEU A 403 7.60 -13.62 2.15
C LEU A 403 8.18 -14.16 0.84
N SER A 404 9.24 -14.97 0.94
CA SER A 404 9.77 -15.72 -0.20
C SER A 404 8.71 -16.68 -0.75
N THR A 405 8.85 -17.09 -2.01
CA THR A 405 7.92 -18.05 -2.64
C THR A 405 7.76 -19.32 -1.81
N VAL A 406 8.86 -19.83 -1.24
CA VAL A 406 8.87 -20.99 -0.34
C VAL A 406 8.15 -20.67 0.97
N SER A 407 8.39 -19.52 1.59
CA SER A 407 7.68 -19.11 2.82
C SER A 407 6.17 -18.93 2.61
N ARG A 408 5.73 -18.50 1.42
CA ARG A 408 4.29 -18.41 1.07
C ARG A 408 3.65 -19.80 0.94
N ILE A 409 4.38 -20.76 0.35
CA ILE A 409 3.96 -22.17 0.29
C ILE A 409 3.83 -22.76 1.70
N VAL A 410 4.84 -22.55 2.56
CA VAL A 410 4.80 -22.97 3.98
C VAL A 410 3.60 -22.34 4.71
N GLN A 411 3.35 -21.05 4.52
CA GLN A 411 2.20 -20.37 5.13
C GLN A 411 0.86 -20.96 4.65
N LEU A 412 0.69 -21.20 3.35
CA LEU A 412 -0.52 -21.81 2.77
C LEU A 412 -0.78 -23.21 3.34
N LEU A 413 0.23 -24.07 3.33
CA LEU A 413 0.15 -25.44 3.88
C LEU A 413 -0.11 -25.45 5.39
N LEU A 414 0.42 -24.47 6.12
CA LEU A 414 0.21 -24.36 7.56
C LEU A 414 -1.22 -23.92 7.90
N HIS A 415 -1.81 -22.97 7.15
CA HIS A 415 -3.20 -22.55 7.34
C HIS A 415 -4.22 -23.54 6.76
N GLU A 416 -3.85 -24.32 5.74
CA GLU A 416 -4.73 -25.29 5.10
C GLU A 416 -4.00 -26.61 4.77
N PRO A 417 -3.71 -27.45 5.80
CA PRO A 417 -2.95 -28.71 5.66
C PRO A 417 -3.41 -29.69 4.58
N ARG A 418 -4.67 -29.62 4.17
CA ARG A 418 -5.25 -30.49 3.13
C ARG A 418 -4.68 -30.22 1.74
N LEU A 419 -4.17 -29.01 1.48
CA LEU A 419 -3.56 -28.63 0.21
C LEU A 419 -2.25 -29.38 -0.09
N VAL A 420 -1.71 -30.15 0.87
CA VAL A 420 -0.59 -31.06 0.58
C VAL A 420 -0.93 -32.10 -0.52
N ALA A 421 -2.22 -32.39 -0.70
CA ALA A 421 -2.71 -33.34 -1.70
C ALA A 421 -2.64 -32.81 -3.15
N SER A 422 -2.57 -31.49 -3.36
CA SER A 422 -2.40 -30.91 -4.71
C SER A 422 -0.94 -30.73 -5.12
N LEU A 423 0.02 -31.05 -4.24
CA LEU A 423 1.45 -30.94 -4.52
C LEU A 423 1.99 -32.15 -5.30
N PRO A 424 2.84 -31.96 -6.32
CA PRO A 424 3.50 -33.05 -7.05
C PRO A 424 4.23 -34.02 -6.10
N GLU A 425 4.14 -35.34 -6.35
CA GLU A 425 4.75 -36.36 -5.48
C GLU A 425 6.26 -36.12 -5.28
N SER A 426 6.99 -35.85 -6.36
CA SER A 426 8.37 -35.37 -6.29
C SER A 426 8.45 -33.95 -5.70
N LEU A 427 9.50 -33.71 -4.91
CA LEU A 427 9.83 -32.41 -4.33
C LEU A 427 11.07 -31.77 -4.96
N ASP A 428 11.43 -32.17 -6.19
CA ASP A 428 12.61 -31.65 -6.92
C ASP A 428 12.42 -30.19 -7.38
N TRP A 429 11.18 -29.69 -7.32
CA TRP A 429 10.82 -28.29 -7.56
C TRP A 429 11.23 -27.36 -6.40
N LEU A 430 11.55 -27.89 -5.21
CA LEU A 430 12.08 -27.07 -4.12
C LEU A 430 13.54 -26.68 -4.39
N PRO A 431 13.92 -25.40 -4.27
CA PRO A 431 15.29 -24.95 -4.53
C PRO A 431 16.24 -25.36 -3.39
N GLU A 432 17.27 -26.15 -3.71
CA GLU A 432 18.27 -26.63 -2.74
C GLU A 432 19.05 -25.50 -2.02
N ASN A 433 19.19 -24.34 -2.68
CA ASN A 433 19.95 -23.18 -2.16
C ASN A 433 19.10 -22.22 -1.31
N SER A 434 17.90 -22.62 -0.84
CA SER A 434 17.01 -21.81 0.00
C SER A 434 17.07 -22.27 1.45
N GLU A 435 17.30 -21.35 2.38
CA GLU A 435 17.31 -21.62 3.83
C GLU A 435 15.95 -22.13 4.33
N GLU A 436 14.86 -21.79 3.64
CA GLU A 436 13.49 -22.18 3.98
C GLU A 436 13.03 -23.50 3.33
N ALA A 437 13.76 -24.01 2.33
CA ALA A 437 13.40 -25.25 1.63
C ALA A 437 13.42 -26.51 2.53
N PRO A 438 14.36 -26.70 3.49
CA PRO A 438 14.31 -27.81 4.43
C PRO A 438 13.04 -27.81 5.29
N LEU A 439 12.61 -26.64 5.77
CA LEU A 439 11.37 -26.48 6.54
C LEU A 439 10.14 -26.82 5.70
N CYS A 440 10.10 -26.35 4.46
CA CYS A 440 9.02 -26.68 3.54
C CYS A 440 8.93 -28.18 3.24
N ARG A 441 10.07 -28.84 3.02
CA ARG A 441 10.14 -30.29 2.81
C ARG A 441 9.65 -31.07 4.03
N ALA A 442 10.15 -30.77 5.21
CA ALA A 442 9.74 -31.41 6.47
C ALA A 442 8.24 -31.23 6.74
N LEU A 443 7.68 -30.05 6.47
CA LEU A 443 6.23 -29.81 6.59
C LEU A 443 5.43 -30.67 5.59
N ILE A 444 5.83 -30.73 4.32
CA ILE A 444 5.12 -31.52 3.29
C ILE A 444 5.16 -33.02 3.62
N GLU A 445 6.31 -33.55 4.03
CA GLU A 445 6.46 -34.95 4.44
C GLU A 445 5.59 -35.29 5.67
N LEU A 446 5.57 -34.40 6.67
CA LEU A 446 4.72 -34.54 7.86
C LEU A 446 3.23 -34.56 7.51
N LEU A 447 2.79 -33.67 6.62
CA LEU A 447 1.41 -33.59 6.17
C LEU A 447 1.01 -34.82 5.32
N ARG A 448 1.90 -35.32 4.45
CA ARG A 448 1.71 -36.55 3.66
C ARG A 448 1.62 -37.81 4.53
N ALA A 449 2.26 -37.83 5.70
CA ALA A 449 2.08 -38.89 6.69
C ALA A 449 0.67 -38.94 7.31
N GLY A 450 -0.28 -38.10 6.87
CA GLY A 450 -1.73 -38.25 7.02
C GLY A 450 -2.31 -37.94 8.41
N ARG A 451 -1.46 -37.87 9.43
CA ARG A 451 -1.82 -37.67 10.85
C ARG A 451 -2.03 -36.20 11.24
N TYR A 452 -1.73 -35.24 10.37
CA TYR A 452 -1.70 -33.82 10.67
C TYR A 452 -2.69 -33.07 9.76
N ARG A 453 -3.85 -32.66 10.31
CA ARG A 453 -4.96 -32.06 9.53
C ARG A 453 -5.40 -30.67 10.00
N SER A 454 -4.75 -30.09 11.00
CA SER A 454 -5.03 -28.73 11.47
C SER A 454 -3.75 -27.95 11.78
N PRO A 455 -3.75 -26.61 11.64
CA PRO A 455 -2.59 -25.77 11.94
C PRO A 455 -2.06 -25.99 13.36
N GLN A 456 -2.95 -26.22 14.33
CA GLN A 456 -2.59 -26.40 15.74
C GLN A 456 -1.83 -27.71 15.99
N VAL A 457 -2.22 -28.80 15.32
CA VAL A 457 -1.54 -30.10 15.47
C VAL A 457 -0.19 -30.10 14.75
N VAL A 458 -0.06 -29.36 13.65
CA VAL A 458 1.24 -29.08 13.01
C VAL A 458 2.15 -28.27 13.94
N LEU A 459 1.68 -27.15 14.49
CA LEU A 459 2.47 -26.31 15.41
C LEU A 459 2.87 -27.05 16.69
N ALA A 460 2.02 -27.93 17.22
CA ALA A 460 2.34 -28.78 18.36
C ALA A 460 3.46 -29.80 18.05
N HIS A 461 3.55 -30.29 16.81
CA HIS A 461 4.62 -31.22 16.40
C HIS A 461 6.02 -30.57 16.48
N PHE A 462 6.13 -29.30 16.09
CA PHE A 462 7.39 -28.54 16.12
C PHE A 462 7.60 -27.75 17.43
N GLN A 463 6.83 -28.04 18.49
CA GLN A 463 6.90 -27.27 19.73
C GLN A 463 8.28 -27.39 20.40
N GLY A 464 8.94 -26.24 20.59
CA GLY A 464 10.25 -26.15 21.23
C GLY A 464 11.46 -26.20 20.28
N SER A 465 11.24 -26.39 18.97
CA SER A 465 12.29 -26.29 17.96
C SER A 465 12.37 -24.89 17.34
N HIS A 466 13.43 -24.62 16.56
CA HIS A 466 13.59 -23.35 15.84
C HIS A 466 12.58 -23.21 14.70
N GLU A 467 12.33 -24.32 14.00
CA GLU A 467 11.30 -24.49 12.97
C GLU A 467 9.91 -24.13 13.52
N GLY A 468 9.60 -24.57 14.74
CA GLY A 468 8.34 -24.24 15.41
C GLY A 468 8.15 -22.75 15.68
N GLN A 469 9.24 -22.00 15.90
CA GLN A 469 9.18 -20.54 16.04
C GLN A 469 8.83 -19.88 14.71
N ILE A 470 9.51 -20.28 13.62
CA ILE A 470 9.26 -19.77 12.26
C ILE A 470 7.82 -20.09 11.81
N LEU A 471 7.36 -21.34 12.01
CA LEU A 471 5.99 -21.73 11.69
C LEU A 471 4.98 -20.95 12.54
N ALA A 472 5.25 -20.73 13.84
CA ALA A 472 4.38 -19.92 14.68
C ALA A 472 4.28 -18.47 14.17
N GLU A 473 5.38 -17.83 13.76
CA GLU A 473 5.36 -16.49 13.17
C GLU A 473 4.56 -16.45 11.85
N LEU A 474 4.73 -17.46 10.97
CA LEU A 474 3.98 -17.54 9.71
C LEU A 474 2.48 -17.75 9.93
N ALA A 475 2.07 -18.61 10.86
CA ALA A 475 0.67 -18.81 11.26
C ALA A 475 0.03 -17.58 11.92
N GLN A 476 0.85 -16.64 12.42
CA GLN A 476 0.36 -15.40 13.01
C GLN A 476 0.07 -14.30 11.98
N ARG A 477 0.70 -14.34 10.80
CA ARG A 477 0.45 -13.39 9.71
C ARG A 477 -0.93 -13.63 9.10
N GLU A 478 -1.61 -12.56 8.70
CA GLU A 478 -2.93 -12.65 8.08
C GLU A 478 -2.82 -13.19 6.65
N LEU A 479 -3.49 -14.32 6.38
CA LEU A 479 -3.52 -14.94 5.05
C LEU A 479 -4.65 -14.30 4.22
N LEU A 480 -4.33 -13.18 3.56
CA LEU A 480 -5.21 -12.39 2.68
C LEU A 480 -5.60 -13.10 1.36
N ILE A 481 -5.61 -14.44 1.37
CA ILE A 481 -5.92 -15.29 0.21
C ILE A 481 -7.23 -16.03 0.54
N PRO A 482 -8.34 -15.73 -0.16
CA PRO A 482 -9.64 -16.38 0.04
C PRO A 482 -9.52 -17.90 -0.06
N LYS A 483 -10.21 -18.64 0.82
CA LYS A 483 -10.12 -20.12 0.87
C LYS A 483 -10.29 -20.79 -0.49
N SER A 484 -11.25 -20.32 -1.27
CA SER A 484 -11.56 -20.78 -2.63
C SER A 484 -10.41 -20.64 -3.64
N THR A 485 -9.40 -19.80 -3.37
CA THR A 485 -8.28 -19.52 -4.29
C THR A 485 -6.94 -20.08 -3.83
N ARG A 486 -6.86 -20.66 -2.62
CA ARG A 486 -5.59 -21.09 -2.01
C ARG A 486 -4.94 -22.27 -2.72
N GLU A 487 -5.74 -23.18 -3.27
CA GLU A 487 -5.25 -24.31 -4.04
C GLU A 487 -4.64 -23.84 -5.37
N ALA A 488 -5.35 -22.97 -6.11
CA ALA A 488 -4.86 -22.37 -7.34
C ALA A 488 -3.58 -21.51 -7.12
N GLU A 489 -3.55 -20.73 -6.04
CA GLU A 489 -2.36 -19.99 -5.63
C GLU A 489 -1.18 -20.93 -5.30
N LEU A 490 -1.42 -22.02 -4.55
CA LEU A 490 -0.39 -22.99 -4.22
C LEU A 490 0.19 -23.63 -5.50
N SER A 491 -0.68 -24.07 -6.42
CA SER A 491 -0.28 -24.61 -7.71
C SER A 491 0.54 -23.59 -8.52
N GLY A 492 0.10 -22.33 -8.62
CA GLY A 492 0.83 -21.28 -9.32
C GLY A 492 2.20 -20.95 -8.70
N LEU A 493 2.33 -21.00 -7.37
CA LEU A 493 3.62 -20.85 -6.67
C LEU A 493 4.56 -22.01 -6.95
N VAL A 494 4.04 -23.25 -7.03
CA VAL A 494 4.81 -24.45 -7.39
C VAL A 494 5.20 -24.43 -8.87
N GLU A 495 4.29 -24.10 -9.78
CA GLU A 495 4.56 -23.93 -11.21
C GLU A 495 5.65 -22.87 -11.45
N HIS A 496 5.60 -21.74 -10.74
CA HIS A 496 6.65 -20.72 -10.82
C HIS A 496 8.02 -21.26 -10.37
N LEU A 497 8.08 -22.09 -9.32
CA LEU A 497 9.32 -22.74 -8.88
C LEU A 497 9.80 -23.81 -9.87
N VAL A 498 8.89 -24.60 -10.45
CA VAL A 498 9.17 -25.57 -11.52
C VAL A 498 9.73 -24.86 -12.75
N GLU A 499 9.12 -23.76 -13.20
CA GLU A 499 9.66 -22.94 -14.28
C GLU A 499 11.02 -22.36 -13.94
N LYS A 500 11.23 -21.88 -12.71
CA LYS A 500 12.51 -21.31 -12.28
C LYS A 500 13.62 -22.36 -12.21
N GLN A 501 13.31 -23.59 -11.80
CA GLN A 501 14.23 -24.74 -11.89
C GLN A 501 14.48 -25.14 -13.36
N ARG A 502 13.46 -25.15 -14.22
CA ARG A 502 13.61 -25.42 -15.67
C ARG A 502 14.35 -24.32 -16.45
N LYS A 503 14.32 -23.08 -15.95
CA LYS A 503 15.01 -21.92 -16.51
C LYS A 503 16.48 -21.81 -16.07
N ARG A 504 16.91 -22.60 -15.08
CA ARG A 504 18.35 -22.93 -14.95
C ARG A 504 18.72 -23.72 -16.20
N SER A 505 19.44 -23.10 -17.11
CA SER A 505 19.85 -23.77 -18.34
C SER A 505 20.72 -24.99 -17.99
N PRO A 506 20.66 -26.11 -18.74
CA PRO A 506 21.66 -27.17 -18.64
C PRO A 506 23.10 -26.63 -18.75
N GLN A 507 23.28 -25.50 -19.46
CA GLN A 507 24.53 -24.73 -19.53
C GLN A 507 24.93 -24.12 -18.18
N GLU A 508 24.01 -23.52 -17.43
CA GLU A 508 24.28 -22.88 -16.14
C GLU A 508 24.54 -23.93 -15.04
N GLU A 509 23.86 -25.07 -15.11
CA GLU A 509 24.11 -26.22 -14.22
C GLU A 509 25.50 -26.84 -14.51
N TYR A 510 25.86 -26.96 -15.79
CA TYR A 510 27.19 -27.39 -16.23
C TYR A 510 28.30 -26.42 -15.80
N ASP A 511 28.10 -25.11 -16.00
CA ASP A 511 29.06 -24.07 -15.62
C ASP A 511 29.24 -23.98 -14.08
N ALA A 512 28.16 -24.18 -13.31
CA ALA A 512 28.24 -24.22 -11.85
C ALA A 512 29.02 -25.45 -11.33
N LEU A 513 28.79 -26.64 -11.90
CA LEU A 513 29.53 -27.86 -11.56
C LEU A 513 31.01 -27.77 -11.98
N LEU A 514 31.31 -27.17 -13.14
CA LEU A 514 32.68 -26.85 -13.55
C LEU A 514 33.35 -25.82 -12.62
N ALA A 515 32.62 -24.81 -12.15
CA ALA A 515 33.15 -23.81 -11.22
C ALA A 515 33.52 -24.45 -9.87
N LEU A 516 32.70 -25.39 -9.37
CA LEU A 516 32.99 -26.18 -8.18
C LEU A 516 34.27 -27.01 -8.35
N GLU A 517 34.42 -27.72 -9.47
CA GLU A 517 35.64 -28.50 -9.76
C GLU A 517 36.89 -27.59 -9.87
N ARG A 518 36.77 -26.45 -10.56
CA ARG A 518 37.84 -25.43 -10.66
C ARG A 518 38.19 -24.78 -9.33
N SER A 519 37.25 -24.71 -8.38
CA SER A 519 37.50 -24.22 -7.00
C SER A 519 38.25 -25.21 -6.11
N GLY A 520 38.54 -26.42 -6.61
CA GLY A 520 39.25 -27.48 -5.88
C GLY A 520 38.35 -28.34 -4.98
N GLN A 521 37.03 -28.14 -5.01
CA GLN A 521 36.10 -29.03 -4.31
C GLN A 521 35.90 -30.33 -5.11
N LYS A 522 35.99 -31.48 -4.44
CA LYS A 522 35.74 -32.78 -5.07
C LYS A 522 34.24 -32.98 -5.27
N LEU A 523 33.79 -32.87 -6.52
CA LEU A 523 32.45 -33.29 -6.93
C LEU A 523 32.18 -34.73 -6.49
N ASP A 524 31.02 -34.97 -5.88
CA ASP A 524 30.59 -36.30 -5.45
C ASP A 524 30.17 -37.20 -6.63
N LYS A 525 29.76 -38.44 -6.34
CA LYS A 525 29.39 -39.42 -7.36
C LYS A 525 28.15 -39.01 -8.17
N ALA A 526 27.15 -38.41 -7.53
CA ALA A 526 25.92 -37.96 -8.19
C ALA A 526 26.20 -36.70 -9.03
N GLN A 527 26.95 -35.74 -8.50
CA GLN A 527 27.39 -34.53 -9.20
C GLN A 527 28.22 -34.85 -10.45
N ARG A 528 29.12 -35.83 -10.40
CA ARG A 528 29.87 -36.31 -11.58
C ARG A 528 28.98 -36.97 -12.64
N GLN A 529 28.00 -37.77 -12.22
CA GLN A 529 27.02 -38.37 -13.14
C GLN A 529 26.11 -37.30 -13.76
N ARG A 530 25.75 -36.25 -12.99
CA ARG A 530 24.98 -35.12 -13.48
C ARG A 530 25.78 -34.28 -14.48
N LEU A 531 27.03 -33.93 -14.18
CA LEU A 531 27.96 -33.26 -15.11
C LEU A 531 28.07 -34.02 -16.44
N ALA A 532 28.26 -35.34 -16.40
CA ALA A 532 28.37 -36.17 -17.60
C ALA A 532 27.07 -36.23 -18.42
N SER A 533 25.90 -36.28 -17.77
CA SER A 533 24.60 -36.26 -18.47
C SER A 533 24.30 -34.89 -19.09
N LEU A 534 24.58 -33.80 -18.38
CA LEU A 534 24.47 -32.43 -18.90
C LEU A 534 25.39 -32.21 -20.11
N MET A 535 26.62 -32.71 -20.06
CA MET A 535 27.56 -32.59 -21.18
C MET A 535 27.04 -33.31 -22.45
N MET A 536 26.42 -34.48 -22.31
CA MET A 536 25.75 -35.18 -23.41
C MET A 536 24.50 -34.45 -23.91
N GLU A 537 23.68 -33.91 -23.00
CA GLU A 537 22.46 -33.18 -23.35
C GLU A 537 22.76 -31.86 -24.09
N LEU A 538 23.84 -31.18 -23.74
CA LEU A 538 24.32 -29.98 -24.44
C LEU A 538 24.88 -30.29 -25.83
N ILE A 539 25.60 -31.40 -26.01
CA ILE A 539 26.11 -31.85 -27.32
C ILE A 539 24.97 -32.21 -28.29
N GLN A 540 23.80 -32.64 -27.80
CA GLN A 540 22.63 -32.94 -28.64
C GLN A 540 21.81 -31.71 -29.07
N ARG A 541 22.11 -30.52 -28.53
CA ARG A 541 21.38 -29.26 -28.83
C ARG A 541 22.15 -28.32 -29.77
N THR A 542 23.34 -28.72 -30.21
CA THR A 542 24.20 -28.05 -31.20
C THR A 542 24.31 -28.86 -32.48
#